data_AF-A0A7D9E4R4-F1
#
_entry.id   AF-A0A7D9E4R4-F1
#
_cell.length_a   1.000
_cell.length_b   1.000
_cell.length_c   1.000
_cell.angle_alpha   90.00
_cell.angle_beta   90.00
_cell.angle_gamma   90.00
#
_symmetry.space_group_name_H-M   'P 1'
#
loop_
_entity.id
_entity.type
_entity.pdbx_description
1 polymer ?
#
loop_
_entity_poly.entity_id
_entity_poly.type
_entity_poly.pdbx_seq_one_letter_code
_entity_poly.pdbx_strand_id
1 'polypeptide(L)'
;MQKVGTDPKLTMAAWENDVKGNARKITHRRKKGKFTQQQKTIVEKCFDEGEQDKKKRYTTSSCQKLMSDKLGQHFTLTENQIASYWSNYRKRKREGSKQKQNKKQKLN
;
A
#
# COMPACT_ATOMS: atom_id res chain seq x y z
N MET A 1 0.56 -0.75 66.85
CA MET A 1 0.62 0.27 65.76
C MET A 1 1.58 -0.30 64.70
N GLN A 2 1.28 -0.51 63.42
CA GLN A 2 0.25 -0.02 62.50
C GLN A 2 -0.15 -1.15 61.53
N LYS A 3 -1.42 -1.14 61.10
CA LYS A 3 -1.98 -2.02 60.06
C LYS A 3 -1.52 -1.48 58.70
N VAL A 4 -0.86 -2.30 57.88
CA VAL A 4 -0.52 -1.94 56.50
C VAL A 4 -1.78 -2.17 55.67
N GLY A 5 -2.60 -1.13 55.52
CA GLY A 5 -3.76 -1.14 54.64
C GLY A 5 -3.31 -1.04 53.19
N THR A 6 -3.35 -2.15 52.46
CA THR A 6 -3.24 -2.12 51.00
C THR A 6 -4.66 -2.11 50.45
N ASP A 7 -5.19 -0.92 50.17
CA ASP A 7 -6.49 -0.72 49.53
C ASP A 7 -6.53 -1.40 48.15
N PRO A 8 -7.37 -2.42 47.93
CA PRO A 8 -7.44 -3.15 46.65
C PRO A 8 -8.12 -2.36 45.52
N LYS A 9 -8.61 -1.14 45.77
CA LYS A 9 -9.21 -0.27 44.74
C LYS A 9 -8.18 0.47 43.88
N LEU A 10 -6.95 0.63 44.36
CA LEU A 10 -5.88 1.32 43.63
C LEU A 10 -5.23 0.46 42.54
N THR A 11 -5.41 -0.86 42.58
CA THR A 11 -4.78 -1.79 41.62
C THR A 11 -5.58 -1.93 40.32
N MET A 12 -6.91 -1.82 40.37
CA MET A 12 -7.75 -1.93 39.16
C MET A 12 -7.67 -0.68 38.27
N ALA A 13 -7.65 0.52 38.87
CA ALA A 13 -7.54 1.78 38.14
C ALA A 13 -6.15 1.99 37.50
N ALA A 14 -5.10 1.45 38.14
CA ALA A 14 -3.75 1.41 37.59
C ALA A 14 -3.66 0.43 36.40
N TRP A 15 -4.35 -0.71 36.47
CA TRP A 15 -4.41 -1.67 35.38
C TRP A 15 -5.21 -1.13 34.17
N GLU A 16 -6.38 -0.52 34.38
CA GLU A 16 -7.17 0.07 33.29
C GLU A 16 -6.43 1.19 32.53
N ASN A 17 -5.54 1.95 33.19
CA ASN A 17 -4.69 2.94 32.52
C ASN A 17 -3.55 2.32 31.70
N ASP A 18 -3.02 1.16 32.11
CA ASP A 18 -2.01 0.43 31.35
C ASP A 18 -2.62 -0.19 30.07
N VAL A 19 -3.84 -0.73 30.16
CA VAL A 19 -4.54 -1.29 28.98
C VAL A 19 -5.05 -0.19 28.02
N LYS A 20 -5.44 0.99 28.52
CA LYS A 20 -5.90 2.11 27.66
C LYS A 20 -4.76 2.92 27.03
N GLY A 21 -3.53 2.82 27.54
CA GLY A 21 -2.44 3.75 27.21
C GLY A 21 -1.35 3.24 26.27
N ASN A 22 -1.28 1.96 25.92
CA ASN A 22 -0.12 1.41 25.21
C ASN A 22 -0.47 0.63 23.93
N ALA A 23 -1.44 1.12 23.16
CA ALA A 23 -1.41 0.92 21.71
C ALA A 23 -0.23 1.73 21.12
N ARG A 24 1.01 1.32 21.41
CA ARG A 24 2.16 1.64 20.57
C ARG A 24 1.85 1.03 19.21
N LYS A 25 1.07 1.75 18.40
CA LYS A 25 0.91 1.45 16.99
C LYS A 25 2.33 1.43 16.47
N ILE A 26 2.79 0.22 16.14
CA ILE A 26 4.07 -0.09 15.57
C ILE A 26 4.21 0.80 14.34
N THR A 27 4.76 1.99 14.52
CA THR A 27 5.24 2.82 13.43
C THR A 27 6.60 2.28 13.06
N HIS A 28 6.61 1.04 12.56
CA HIS A 28 7.48 0.78 11.44
C HIS A 28 7.00 1.71 10.32
N ARG A 29 7.49 2.97 10.35
CA ARG A 29 7.75 3.71 9.12
C ARG A 29 8.72 2.83 8.35
N ARG A 30 8.21 1.78 7.68
CA ARG A 30 8.88 1.16 6.55
C ARG A 30 9.20 2.35 5.67
N LYS A 31 10.48 2.70 5.57
CA LYS A 31 10.97 3.72 4.65
C LYS A 31 10.19 3.49 3.36
N LYS A 32 9.46 4.50 2.85
CA LYS A 32 8.80 4.42 1.55
C LYS A 32 9.92 4.29 0.52
N GLY A 33 10.46 3.09 0.39
CA GLY A 33 11.47 2.75 -0.59
C GLY A 33 10.85 3.04 -1.93
N LYS A 34 11.56 3.81 -2.76
CA LYS A 34 11.16 3.98 -4.15
C LYS A 34 11.05 2.57 -4.74
N PHE A 35 9.95 2.27 -5.42
CA PHE A 35 9.82 0.99 -6.12
C PHE A 35 11.00 0.82 -7.07
N THR A 36 11.57 -0.37 -7.09
CA THR A 36 12.64 -0.70 -8.02
C THR A 36 12.11 -0.62 -9.45
N GLN A 37 13.01 -0.44 -10.42
CA GLN A 37 12.59 -0.36 -11.82
C GLN A 37 11.90 -1.66 -12.25
N GLN A 38 12.42 -2.82 -11.83
CA GLN A 38 11.82 -4.13 -12.10
C GLN A 38 10.41 -4.28 -11.51
N GLN A 39 10.20 -3.84 -10.26
CA GLN A 39 8.87 -3.85 -9.64
C GLN A 39 7.88 -3.02 -10.46
N LYS A 40 8.27 -1.81 -10.86
CA LYS A 40 7.41 -0.94 -11.70
C LYS A 40 7.07 -1.61 -13.02
N THR A 41 8.06 -2.18 -13.72
CA THR A 41 7.83 -2.85 -15.01
C THR A 41 6.83 -3.99 -14.89
N ILE A 42 6.92 -4.83 -13.85
CA ILE A 42 5.96 -5.92 -13.64
C ILE A 42 4.56 -5.37 -13.35
N VAL A 43 4.46 -4.39 -12.45
CA VAL A 43 3.17 -3.76 -12.07
C VAL A 43 2.49 -3.09 -13.26
N GLU A 44 3.26 -2.41 -14.12
CA GLU A 44 2.75 -1.77 -15.33
C GLU A 44 2.30 -2.80 -16.36
N LYS A 45 3.08 -3.87 -16.54
CA LYS A 45 2.72 -4.96 -17.46
C LYS A 45 1.42 -5.65 -17.04
N CYS A 46 1.27 -6.00 -15.76
CA CYS A 46 0.02 -6.56 -15.23
C CYS A 46 -1.18 -5.64 -15.47
N PHE A 47 -0.99 -4.33 -15.27
CA PHE A 47 -2.06 -3.34 -15.45
C PHE A 47 -2.49 -3.28 -16.91
N ASP A 48 -1.53 -3.19 -17.83
CA ASP A 48 -1.79 -3.06 -19.25
C ASP A 48 -2.43 -4.32 -19.84
N GLU A 49 -1.96 -5.50 -19.43
CA GLU A 49 -2.59 -6.78 -19.80
C GLU A 49 -4.03 -6.86 -19.27
N GLY A 50 -4.28 -6.43 -18.02
CA GLY A 50 -5.60 -6.41 -17.41
C GLY A 50 -6.56 -5.37 -17.98
N GLU A 51 -6.07 -4.25 -18.53
CA GLU A 51 -6.92 -3.27 -19.23
C GLU A 51 -7.22 -3.68 -20.67
N GLN A 52 -6.31 -4.38 -21.35
CA GLN A 52 -6.53 -4.88 -22.72
C GLN A 52 -7.46 -6.10 -22.74
N ASP A 53 -7.25 -7.06 -21.84
CA ASP A 53 -8.05 -8.28 -21.78
C ASP A 53 -9.17 -8.13 -20.74
N LYS A 54 -10.33 -7.62 -21.17
CA LYS A 54 -11.52 -7.49 -20.31
C LYS A 54 -12.01 -8.82 -19.72
N LYS A 55 -11.62 -9.97 -20.30
CA LYS A 55 -11.96 -11.31 -19.79
C LYS A 55 -10.97 -11.76 -18.72
N LYS A 56 -9.71 -11.32 -18.78
CA LYS A 56 -8.69 -11.53 -17.74
C LYS A 56 -8.44 -10.24 -16.97
N ARG A 57 -9.38 -9.88 -16.10
CA ARG A 57 -9.16 -8.81 -15.11
C ARG A 57 -8.02 -9.24 -14.18
N TYR A 58 -6.80 -8.80 -14.49
CA TYR A 58 -5.69 -8.92 -13.56
C TYR A 58 -6.02 -8.12 -12.30
N THR A 59 -6.19 -8.84 -11.20
CA THR A 59 -6.35 -8.26 -9.87
C THR A 59 -4.99 -7.90 -9.29
N THR A 60 -5.00 -7.05 -8.27
CA THR A 60 -3.80 -6.73 -7.48
C THR A 60 -3.14 -7.98 -6.91
N SER A 61 -3.96 -8.95 -6.47
CA SER A 61 -3.50 -10.24 -5.96
C SER A 61 -2.79 -11.09 -7.03
N SER A 62 -3.33 -11.16 -8.25
CA SER A 62 -2.69 -11.89 -9.35
C SER A 62 -1.36 -11.26 -9.74
N CYS A 63 -1.28 -9.93 -9.75
CA CYS A 63 -0.01 -9.26 -10.03
C CYS A 63 1.00 -9.43 -8.89
N GLN A 64 0.56 -9.44 -7.63
CA GLN A 64 1.41 -9.74 -6.50
C GLN A 64 2.01 -11.14 -6.61
N LYS A 65 1.21 -12.15 -6.94
CA LYS A 65 1.68 -13.53 -7.15
C LYS A 65 2.72 -13.60 -8.28
N LEU A 66 2.41 -13.02 -9.43
CA LEU A 66 3.33 -13.02 -10.58
C LEU A 66 4.65 -12.30 -10.27
N MET A 67 4.60 -11.25 -9.46
CA MET A 67 5.81 -10.56 -9.00
C MET A 67 6.60 -11.41 -8.02
N SER A 68 5.94 -12.11 -7.11
CA SER A 68 6.56 -13.07 -6.20
C SER A 68 7.25 -14.20 -6.96
N ASP A 69 6.64 -14.72 -8.02
CA ASP A 69 7.21 -15.81 -8.83
C ASP A 69 8.43 -15.34 -9.63
N LYS A 70 8.44 -14.07 -10.08
CA LYS A 70 9.55 -13.51 -10.89
C LYS A 70 10.70 -12.93 -10.09
N LEU A 71 10.42 -12.27 -8.96
CA LEU A 71 11.40 -11.53 -8.18
C LEU A 71 11.66 -12.14 -6.80
N GLY A 72 10.82 -13.07 -6.35
CA GLY A 72 10.83 -13.62 -5.00
C GLY A 72 10.01 -12.79 -4.00
N GLN A 73 9.57 -13.44 -2.92
CA GLN A 73 8.68 -12.85 -1.90
C GLN A 73 9.24 -11.58 -1.27
N HIS A 74 10.56 -11.48 -1.10
CA HIS A 74 11.23 -10.31 -0.50
C HIS A 74 11.09 -9.02 -1.32
N PHE A 75 10.92 -9.14 -2.63
CA PHE A 75 10.79 -8.01 -3.55
C PHE A 75 9.35 -7.78 -4.00
N THR A 76 8.40 -8.48 -3.39
CA THR A 76 7.00 -8.40 -3.78
C THR A 76 6.32 -7.21 -3.12
N LEU A 77 5.64 -6.38 -3.93
CA LEU A 77 4.82 -5.28 -3.43
C LEU A 77 3.51 -5.80 -2.84
N THR A 78 2.99 -5.12 -1.82
CA THR A 78 1.67 -5.47 -1.27
C THR A 78 0.55 -5.07 -2.22
N GLU A 79 -0.61 -5.73 -2.14
CA GLU A 79 -1.77 -5.38 -2.96
C GLU A 79 -2.13 -3.88 -2.88
N ASN A 80 -2.10 -3.29 -1.69
CA ASN A 80 -2.38 -1.86 -1.49
C ASN A 80 -1.37 -0.95 -2.21
N GLN A 81 -0.09 -1.34 -2.25
CA GLN A 81 0.94 -0.62 -3.00
C GLN A 81 0.70 -0.71 -4.50
N ILE A 82 0.33 -1.90 -5.00
CA ILE A 82 -0.01 -2.14 -6.41
C ILE A 82 -1.25 -1.32 -6.79
N ALA A 83 -2.32 -1.37 -5.99
CA ALA A 83 -3.55 -0.61 -6.20
C ALA A 83 -3.31 0.91 -6.25
N SER A 84 -2.50 1.41 -5.31
CA SER A 84 -2.12 2.83 -5.26
C SER A 84 -1.31 3.22 -6.50
N TYR A 85 -0.40 2.35 -6.93
CA TYR A 85 0.39 2.57 -8.15
C TYR A 85 -0.50 2.62 -9.39
N TRP A 86 -1.39 1.65 -9.56
CA TRP A 86 -2.33 1.56 -10.68
C TRP A 86 -3.24 2.78 -10.77
N SER A 87 -3.76 3.25 -9.62
CA SER A 87 -4.58 4.46 -9.58
C SER A 87 -3.84 5.69 -10.11
N ASN A 88 -2.57 5.87 -9.73
CA ASN A 88 -1.72 6.96 -10.22
C ASN A 88 -1.27 6.75 -11.66
N TYR A 89 -0.99 5.51 -12.06
CA TYR A 89 -0.59 5.14 -13.42
C TYR A 89 -1.72 5.42 -14.41
N ARG A 90 -2.96 5.05 -14.08
CA ARG A 90 -4.15 5.35 -14.90
C ARG A 90 -4.36 6.85 -15.09
N LYS A 91 -4.18 7.66 -14.03
CA LYS A 91 -4.26 9.14 -14.12
C LYS A 91 -3.22 9.69 -15.10
N ARG A 92 -1.96 9.27 -14.95
CA ARG A 92 -0.85 9.67 -15.86
C ARG A 92 -1.12 9.29 -17.32
N LYS A 93 -1.65 8.09 -17.59
CA LYS A 93 -2.04 7.69 -18.95
C LYS A 93 -3.10 8.62 -19.54
N ARG A 94 -4.14 8.98 -18.77
CA ARG A 94 -5.20 9.91 -19.23
C ARG A 94 -4.68 11.33 -19.45
N GLU A 95 -3.84 11.83 -18.55
CA GLU A 95 -3.27 13.18 -18.66
C GLU A 95 -2.31 13.31 -19.86
N GLY A 96 -1.47 12.29 -20.10
CA GLY A 96 -0.62 12.23 -21.29
C GLY A 96 -1.41 12.22 -22.60
N SER A 97 -2.59 11.57 -22.63
CA SER A 97 -3.48 11.61 -23.79
C SER A 97 -4.09 13.00 -24.03
N LYS A 98 -4.48 13.71 -22.97
CA LYS A 98 -5.02 15.08 -23.06
C LYS A 98 -3.98 16.08 -23.57
N GLN A 99 -2.73 15.95 -23.12
CA GLN A 99 -1.64 16.82 -23.55
C GLN A 99 -1.29 16.64 -25.04
N LYS A 100 -1.38 15.41 -25.56
CA LYS A 100 -1.23 15.12 -27.00
C LYS A 100 -2.39 15.69 -27.84
N GLN A 101 -3.63 15.62 -27.36
CA GLN A 101 -4.78 16.20 -28.07
C GLN A 101 -4.69 17.74 -28.16
N ASN A 102 -4.33 18.41 -27.06
CA ASN A 102 -4.15 19.87 -27.05
C ASN A 102 -3.01 20.34 -27.96
N LYS A 103 -1.93 19.56 -28.11
CA LYS A 103 -0.84 19.90 -29.05
C LYS A 103 -1.27 19.75 -30.51
N LYS A 104 -2.17 18.81 -30.81
CA LYS A 104 -2.67 18.58 -32.19
C LYS A 104 -3.70 19.64 -32.62
N GLN A 105 -4.45 20.21 -31.70
CA GLN A 105 -5.38 21.31 -31.97
C GLN A 105 -4.70 22.68 -32.15
N LYS A 106 -3.47 22.87 -31.62
CA LYS A 106 -2.69 24.12 -31.80
C LYS A 106 -1.85 24.16 -33.08
N LEU A 107 -1.84 23.10 -33.88
CA LEU A 107 -1.10 23.00 -35.14
C LEU A 107 -2.01 23.06 -36.38
N ASN A 108 -3.32 23.21 -36.18
CA ASN A 108 -4.31 23.60 -37.20
C ASN A 108 -4.76 25.03 -36.92
#